data_AF-A0AAV4GVT9-F1
#
_entry.id   AF-A0AAV4GVT9-F1
#
_cell.length_a   1.000
_cell.length_b   1.000
_cell.length_c   1.000
_cell.angle_alpha   90.00
_cell.angle_beta   90.00
_cell.angle_gamma   90.00
#
_symmetry.space_group_name_H-M   'P 1'
#
loop_
_entity.id
_entity.type
_entity.pdbx_description
1 polymer ?
#
loop_
_entity_poly.entity_id
_entity_poly.type
_entity_poly.pdbx_seq_one_letter_code
_entity_poly.pdbx_strand_id
1 'polypeptide(L)'
;MPPSSKTFGAFPKDKEKKDEHETVKDVTLRIPFFSKYKSAHDKLNRDGNLYDLDSIYGDRNARFKIKVQELTYYLSDLDPKENLEKTKVYYSDDDFSTPTHLGQVLFDGDYKIDDKEIVKYKTNDPKKVDKREPPRIQLKLDKGFFQKKILDKEGDGELANKRRFNNYFKGLYISTYGFNKNVLMLLDFNNADIKIEYTYTSIDPNDKNKLVEKTRDLTLRVGGITFNHFKKSKETASTTNWANKNPIFLSGGQGYYSEIEIDESGLEKLKKSGDLINEANLTFKIDRSGMQSLGYNQEPKRLYLFNLNNGKPLIDYVTQANATDNSYLSVGGKLENSENGEDKMYKIRITNHLQSIVSKDSTNVKLGLSIVSDIHSMTMLSAENMDREKIRIPLQMVINPFATILYGGSPSVVKDKRLRLEIYKSSN
;
A
#
# COMPACT_ATOMS: atom_id res chain seq x y z
N MET A 1 10.67 -2.23 19.63
CA MET A 1 11.20 -2.37 21.00
C MET A 1 12.46 -1.52 21.12
N PRO A 2 12.70 -0.85 22.25
CA PRO A 2 14.01 -0.29 22.58
C PRO A 2 15.15 -1.34 22.44
N PRO A 3 16.40 -0.93 22.21
CA PRO A 3 17.52 -1.87 22.24
C PRO A 3 17.61 -2.54 23.61
N SER A 4 18.06 -3.79 23.65
CA SER A 4 18.23 -4.57 24.89
C SER A 4 19.41 -4.09 25.75
N SER A 5 19.87 -2.83 25.57
CA SER A 5 20.90 -2.27 26.44
C SER A 5 20.37 -2.25 27.87
N LYS A 6 21.24 -2.57 28.83
CA LYS A 6 20.85 -2.61 30.24
C LYS A 6 20.37 -1.26 30.77
N THR A 7 20.65 -0.16 30.05
CA THR A 7 20.30 1.19 30.47
C THR A 7 19.96 2.13 29.31
N PHE A 8 19.09 3.12 29.57
CA PHE A 8 18.90 4.32 28.76
C PHE A 8 19.83 5.46 29.21
N GLY A 9 20.37 5.37 30.43
CA GLY A 9 21.40 6.24 31.00
C GLY A 9 22.87 5.83 30.77
N ALA A 10 23.76 6.26 31.67
CA ALA A 10 25.20 6.04 31.76
C ALA A 10 25.61 4.95 32.78
N PHE A 11 24.77 4.61 33.75
CA PHE A 11 25.04 3.72 34.88
C PHE A 11 24.14 2.48 34.86
N PRO A 12 24.69 1.25 34.89
CA PRO A 12 23.90 0.03 35.07
C PRO A 12 23.05 0.08 36.34
N LYS A 13 21.73 -0.14 36.24
CA LYS A 13 20.80 -0.23 37.39
C LYS A 13 21.28 -1.17 38.52
N ASP A 14 22.14 -2.15 38.20
CA ASP A 14 22.69 -3.15 39.12
C ASP A 14 23.85 -2.62 40.01
N LYS A 15 24.38 -1.41 39.77
CA LYS A 15 25.46 -0.82 40.55
C LYS A 15 25.10 0.61 40.95
N GLU A 16 24.54 0.73 42.15
CA GLU A 16 24.07 1.98 42.78
C GLU A 16 22.88 2.61 42.03
N LYS A 17 21.73 2.70 42.70
CA LYS A 17 20.58 3.50 42.27
C LYS A 17 20.95 4.99 42.28
N LYS A 18 21.80 5.44 41.36
CA LYS A 18 21.89 6.85 41.02
C LYS A 18 20.73 7.09 40.07
N ASP A 19 19.72 7.80 40.54
CA ASP A 19 18.62 8.28 39.70
C ASP A 19 19.26 9.18 38.63
N GLU A 20 19.23 8.73 37.39
CA GLU A 20 19.81 9.45 36.27
C GLU A 20 18.87 10.53 35.73
N HIS A 21 17.66 10.64 36.31
CA HIS A 21 16.65 11.62 35.99
C HIS A 21 16.35 11.69 34.49
N GLU A 22 16.16 10.52 33.86
CA GLU A 22 15.79 10.45 32.45
C GLU A 22 14.49 11.21 32.18
N THR A 23 14.56 12.28 31.37
CA THR A 23 13.41 13.16 31.10
C THR A 23 13.20 13.32 29.60
N VAL A 24 12.03 12.92 29.10
CA VAL A 24 11.62 13.11 27.69
C VAL A 24 11.55 14.60 27.35
N LYS A 25 12.33 15.03 26.36
CA LYS A 25 12.28 16.39 25.80
C LYS A 25 11.33 16.48 24.61
N ASP A 26 11.36 15.50 23.70
CA ASP A 26 10.53 15.48 22.50
C ASP A 26 10.20 14.05 22.06
N VAL A 27 9.00 13.87 21.52
CA VAL A 27 8.61 12.62 20.85
C VAL A 27 8.01 12.95 19.51
N THR A 28 8.54 12.36 18.45
CA THR A 28 8.05 12.57 17.08
C THR A 28 7.75 11.23 16.42
N LEU A 29 6.49 10.99 16.02
CA LEU A 29 6.14 9.93 15.07
C LEU A 29 6.46 10.43 13.65
N ARG A 30 7.26 9.64 12.94
CA ARG A 30 7.79 9.96 11.61
C ARG A 30 7.33 8.91 10.63
N ILE A 31 6.53 9.31 9.64
CA ILE A 31 6.00 8.40 8.61
C ILE A 31 6.41 8.92 7.24
N PRO A 32 7.40 8.29 6.58
CA PRO A 32 7.85 8.71 5.25
C PRO A 32 6.77 8.57 4.18
N PHE A 33 6.81 9.49 3.20
CA PHE A 33 6.13 9.30 1.93
C PHE A 33 7.00 8.47 0.98
N PHE A 34 6.38 7.75 0.04
CA PHE A 34 7.16 7.29 -1.12
C PHE A 34 7.45 8.50 -2.01
N SER A 35 8.72 8.86 -2.10
CA SER A 35 9.21 10.05 -2.79
C SER A 35 10.46 9.74 -3.60
N LYS A 36 10.62 10.41 -4.74
CA LYS A 36 11.85 10.35 -5.54
C LYS A 36 12.53 11.69 -5.57
N TYR A 37 13.85 11.69 -5.38
CA TYR A 37 14.66 12.88 -5.59
C TYR A 37 14.49 13.38 -7.02
N LYS A 38 14.23 14.67 -7.17
CA LYS A 38 14.06 15.33 -8.47
C LYS A 38 15.29 16.16 -8.83
N SER A 39 15.62 17.12 -7.97
CA SER A 39 16.75 18.04 -8.16
C SER A 39 17.09 18.72 -6.83
N ALA A 40 18.24 19.38 -6.76
CA ALA A 40 18.48 20.37 -5.71
C ALA A 40 17.50 21.56 -5.88
N HIS A 41 17.10 22.20 -4.78
CA HIS A 41 16.25 23.39 -4.84
C HIS A 41 17.00 24.61 -5.41
N ASP A 42 18.27 24.77 -5.01
CA ASP A 42 19.17 25.82 -5.50
C ASP A 42 20.61 25.27 -5.69
N LYS A 43 21.48 26.05 -6.36
CA LYS A 43 22.88 25.64 -6.63
C LYS A 43 23.70 25.40 -5.35
N LEU A 44 23.29 26.00 -4.22
CA LEU A 44 23.96 25.88 -2.94
C LEU A 44 23.31 24.83 -2.02
N ASN A 45 22.20 24.24 -2.46
CA ASN A 45 21.37 23.26 -1.74
C ASN A 45 21.06 23.67 -0.29
N ARG A 46 20.81 24.97 -0.05
CA ARG A 46 20.59 25.52 1.30
C ARG A 46 19.16 25.27 1.80
N ASP A 47 18.21 25.26 0.87
CA ASP A 47 16.77 25.12 1.16
C ASP A 47 16.24 23.68 1.02
N GLY A 48 17.14 22.71 0.81
CA GLY A 48 16.80 21.30 0.65
C GLY A 48 16.76 20.84 -0.81
N ASN A 49 16.57 19.53 -1.00
CA ASN A 49 16.27 18.96 -2.31
C ASN A 49 14.76 18.99 -2.60
N LEU A 50 14.41 19.07 -3.88
CA LEU A 50 13.05 18.88 -4.38
C LEU A 50 12.77 17.38 -4.60
N TYR A 51 11.58 16.96 -4.19
CA TYR A 51 11.12 15.58 -4.33
C TYR A 51 9.79 15.51 -5.08
N ASP A 52 9.62 14.49 -5.91
CA ASP A 52 8.31 14.13 -6.44
C ASP A 52 7.66 13.12 -5.48
N LEU A 53 6.52 13.50 -4.88
CA LEU A 53 5.68 12.62 -4.07
C LEU A 53 4.78 11.76 -4.96
N ASP A 54 5.24 10.56 -5.32
CA ASP A 54 4.50 9.61 -6.18
C ASP A 54 3.36 8.88 -5.42
N SER A 55 3.25 9.10 -4.11
CA SER A 55 2.34 8.40 -3.18
C SER A 55 1.08 9.19 -2.79
N ILE A 56 0.92 10.40 -3.29
CA ILE A 56 -0.22 11.27 -2.95
C ILE A 56 -1.16 11.34 -4.16
N TYR A 57 -2.39 10.89 -3.96
CA TYR A 57 -3.44 10.85 -4.99
C TYR A 57 -4.57 11.81 -4.60
N GLY A 58 -5.11 12.56 -5.56
CA GLY A 58 -6.10 13.60 -5.31
C GLY A 58 -5.47 14.99 -5.09
N ASP A 59 -6.13 15.85 -4.30
CA ASP A 59 -5.69 17.24 -4.12
C ASP A 59 -4.61 17.36 -3.02
N ARG A 60 -3.39 17.68 -3.42
CA ARG A 60 -2.24 17.85 -2.50
C ARG A 60 -2.39 19.02 -1.52
N ASN A 61 -3.31 19.94 -1.78
CA ASN A 61 -3.64 21.04 -0.88
C ASN A 61 -4.74 20.66 0.14
N ALA A 62 -5.14 19.39 0.20
CA ALA A 62 -6.04 18.90 1.22
C ALA A 62 -5.53 19.23 2.63
N ARG A 63 -6.48 19.60 3.48
CA ARG A 63 -6.33 19.78 4.92
C ARG A 63 -7.27 18.82 5.60
N PHE A 64 -6.76 18.17 6.64
CA PHE A 64 -7.49 17.17 7.41
C PHE A 64 -6.88 17.07 8.80
N LYS A 65 -7.54 16.40 9.71
CA LYS A 65 -7.01 16.12 11.05
C LYS A 65 -6.42 14.73 11.10
N ILE A 66 -5.32 14.57 11.83
CA ILE A 66 -4.73 13.28 12.19
C ILE A 66 -4.87 13.10 13.69
N LYS A 67 -5.29 11.91 14.10
CA LYS A 67 -5.35 11.51 15.50
C LYS A 67 -4.56 10.23 15.71
N VAL A 68 -3.67 10.25 16.70
CA VAL A 68 -2.85 9.12 17.14
C VAL A 68 -3.27 8.76 18.56
N GLN A 69 -3.59 7.48 18.78
CA GLN A 69 -3.99 6.96 20.09
C GLN A 69 -3.20 5.70 20.44
N GLU A 70 -3.09 5.42 21.73
CA GLU A 70 -2.65 4.11 22.22
C GLU A 70 -3.66 3.03 21.75
N LEU A 71 -3.15 1.96 21.13
CA LEU A 71 -3.94 0.77 20.89
C LEU A 71 -3.85 -0.13 22.13
N THR A 72 -4.97 -0.41 22.79
CA THR A 72 -5.01 -1.27 23.98
C THR A 72 -5.40 -2.72 23.65
N TYR A 73 -5.80 -2.98 22.41
CA TYR A 73 -6.04 -4.33 21.90
C TYR A 73 -4.74 -5.00 21.45
N TYR A 74 -4.55 -6.27 21.83
CA TYR A 74 -3.38 -7.05 21.41
C TYR A 74 -3.62 -7.72 20.06
N LEU A 75 -2.84 -7.33 19.06
CA LEU A 75 -2.83 -7.98 17.75
C LEU A 75 -1.98 -9.26 17.85
N SER A 76 -2.66 -10.42 17.84
CA SER A 76 -2.04 -11.74 17.82
C SER A 76 -1.46 -12.08 16.44
N ASP A 77 -0.26 -12.66 16.43
CA ASP A 77 0.37 -13.23 15.23
C ASP A 77 -0.36 -14.50 14.74
N LEU A 78 -0.95 -15.26 15.66
CA LEU A 78 -1.59 -16.55 15.39
C LEU A 78 -3.10 -16.46 15.59
N ASP A 79 -3.86 -17.22 14.79
CA ASP A 79 -5.32 -17.24 14.83
C ASP A 79 -5.81 -18.21 15.93
N PRO A 80 -6.47 -17.71 16.99
CA PRO A 80 -7.03 -18.57 18.03
C PRO A 80 -8.13 -19.53 17.52
N LYS A 81 -8.79 -19.19 16.41
CA LYS A 81 -9.85 -20.03 15.81
C LYS A 81 -9.29 -21.24 15.05
N GLU A 82 -8.02 -21.18 14.68
CA GLU A 82 -7.30 -22.24 13.96
C GLU A 82 -6.29 -22.92 14.90
N ASN A 83 -6.64 -23.08 16.17
CA ASN A 83 -5.80 -23.69 17.22
C ASN A 83 -4.38 -23.09 17.33
N LEU A 84 -4.19 -21.83 16.94
CA LEU A 84 -2.90 -21.15 16.89
C LEU A 84 -1.89 -21.79 15.91
N GLU A 85 -2.35 -22.57 14.93
CA GLU A 85 -1.47 -23.21 13.93
C GLU A 85 -1.25 -22.33 12.69
N LYS A 86 -2.10 -21.31 12.49
CA LYS A 86 -2.06 -20.41 11.34
C LYS A 86 -1.86 -18.96 11.76
N THR A 87 -1.18 -18.20 10.90
CA THR A 87 -1.08 -16.75 11.05
C THR A 87 -2.46 -16.12 10.99
N LYS A 88 -2.77 -15.20 11.91
CA LYS A 88 -4.03 -14.47 11.91
C LYS A 88 -4.05 -13.44 10.78
N VAL A 89 -5.10 -13.46 9.97
CA VAL A 89 -5.37 -12.44 8.95
C VAL A 89 -6.21 -11.34 9.59
N TYR A 90 -5.80 -10.09 9.37
CA TYR A 90 -6.57 -8.90 9.74
C TYR A 90 -7.11 -8.28 8.46
N TYR A 91 -8.42 -8.14 8.40
CA TYR A 91 -9.12 -7.63 7.22
C TYR A 91 -9.34 -6.13 7.35
N SER A 92 -9.47 -5.48 6.21
CA SER A 92 -9.64 -4.02 6.14
C SER A 92 -10.98 -3.51 6.68
N ASP A 93 -11.92 -4.41 6.98
CA ASP A 93 -13.19 -4.14 7.64
C ASP A 93 -13.17 -4.49 9.14
N ASP A 94 -12.07 -5.03 9.68
CA ASP A 94 -11.88 -5.19 11.12
C ASP A 94 -11.78 -3.82 11.78
N ASP A 95 -12.80 -3.45 12.59
CA ASP A 95 -12.87 -2.14 13.25
C ASP A 95 -12.33 -2.19 14.69
N PHE A 96 -11.18 -1.57 14.91
CA PHE A 96 -10.56 -1.42 16.24
C PHE A 96 -10.74 -0.01 16.83
N SER A 97 -11.66 0.79 16.28
CA SER A 97 -11.95 2.14 16.75
C SER A 97 -12.85 2.20 17.99
N THR A 98 -13.30 1.04 18.49
CA THR A 98 -14.16 0.98 19.69
C THR A 98 -13.43 1.51 20.93
N PRO A 99 -14.10 2.25 21.84
CA PRO A 99 -13.47 2.81 23.04
C PRO A 99 -12.75 1.79 23.93
N THR A 100 -13.15 0.52 23.91
CA THR A 100 -12.49 -0.56 24.67
C THR A 100 -11.12 -0.97 24.12
N HIS A 101 -10.83 -0.64 22.85
CA HIS A 101 -9.57 -0.95 22.17
C HIS A 101 -8.62 0.25 22.07
N LEU A 102 -9.06 1.42 22.51
CA LEU A 102 -8.29 2.67 22.42
C LEU A 102 -8.00 3.22 23.82
N GLY A 103 -6.77 3.71 24.01
CA GLY A 103 -6.30 4.34 25.24
C GLY A 103 -6.11 5.84 25.06
N GLN A 104 -5.04 6.35 25.67
CA GLN A 104 -4.71 7.77 25.68
C GLN A 104 -4.57 8.34 24.25
N VAL A 105 -5.07 9.56 24.05
CA VAL A 105 -4.79 10.35 22.83
C VAL A 105 -3.38 10.91 22.93
N LEU A 106 -2.54 10.56 21.96
CA LEU A 106 -1.14 10.97 21.90
C LEU A 106 -0.93 12.19 21.00
N PHE A 107 -1.81 12.40 20.02
CA PHE A 107 -1.85 13.56 19.15
C PHE A 107 -3.26 13.68 18.56
N ASP A 108 -3.78 14.90 18.43
CA ASP A 108 -5.00 15.21 17.70
C ASP A 108 -4.89 16.63 17.15
N GLY A 109 -4.72 16.77 15.83
CA GLY A 109 -4.39 18.06 15.24
C GLY A 109 -4.57 18.14 13.74
N ASP A 110 -4.64 19.36 13.23
CA ASP A 110 -4.69 19.65 11.81
C ASP A 110 -3.38 19.32 11.11
N TYR A 111 -3.49 18.81 9.89
CA TYR A 111 -2.38 18.43 9.05
C TYR A 111 -2.61 18.90 7.61
N LYS A 112 -1.51 19.31 6.98
CA LYS A 112 -1.41 19.58 5.55
C LYS A 112 -0.18 18.82 5.05
N ILE A 113 -0.30 18.22 3.88
CA ILE A 113 0.81 17.50 3.24
C ILE A 113 1.97 18.47 3.02
N ASP A 114 3.16 18.06 3.45
CA ASP A 114 4.42 18.78 3.30
C ASP A 114 5.38 17.94 2.47
N ASP A 115 5.78 18.47 1.32
CA ASP A 115 6.69 17.84 0.35
C ASP A 115 8.13 18.30 0.50
N LYS A 116 8.44 19.06 1.55
CA LYS A 116 9.79 19.56 1.80
C LYS A 116 10.71 18.51 2.40
N GLU A 117 11.96 18.54 1.95
CA GLU A 117 13.05 17.82 2.61
C GLU A 117 13.28 18.35 4.02
N ILE A 118 13.63 17.45 4.93
CA ILE A 118 14.02 17.83 6.28
C ILE A 118 15.55 17.86 6.34
N VAL A 119 16.09 19.05 6.57
CA VAL A 119 17.53 19.27 6.74
C VAL A 119 17.84 19.44 8.23
N LYS A 120 18.72 18.61 8.75
CA LYS A 120 19.27 18.72 10.11
C LYS A 120 20.69 19.25 10.03
N TYR A 121 21.01 20.23 10.85
CA TYR A 121 22.33 20.84 10.95
C TYR A 121 23.07 20.32 12.19
N LYS A 122 24.39 20.42 12.18
CA LYS A 122 25.22 20.01 13.32
C LYS A 122 24.98 20.93 14.51
N THR A 123 24.87 20.36 15.70
CA THR A 123 24.70 21.12 16.95
C THR A 123 25.79 22.16 17.17
N ASN A 124 27.03 21.87 16.73
CA ASN A 124 28.18 22.75 16.92
C ASN A 124 28.38 23.74 15.75
N ASP A 125 27.65 23.60 14.64
CA ASP A 125 27.73 24.49 13.49
C ASP A 125 26.39 24.48 12.71
N PRO A 126 25.52 25.49 12.92
CA PRO A 126 24.21 25.57 12.28
C PRO A 126 24.28 25.82 10.77
N LYS A 127 25.47 26.05 10.19
CA LYS A 127 25.65 26.18 8.74
C LYS A 127 26.04 24.86 8.08
N LYS A 128 26.43 23.85 8.85
CA LYS A 128 26.87 22.55 8.34
C LYS A 128 25.75 21.52 8.45
N VAL A 129 25.33 21.01 7.30
CA VAL A 129 24.34 19.92 7.23
C VAL A 129 24.91 18.67 7.87
N ASP A 130 24.12 18.07 8.76
CA ASP A 130 24.40 16.79 9.40
C ASP A 130 23.67 15.65 8.70
N LYS A 131 22.36 15.82 8.45
CA LYS A 131 21.52 14.80 7.83
C LYS A 131 20.41 15.42 6.98
N ARG A 132 20.07 14.74 5.87
CA ARG A 132 18.89 15.03 5.06
C ARG A 132 17.93 13.85 5.13
N GLU A 133 16.65 14.16 5.29
CA GLU A 133 15.59 13.17 5.38
C GLU A 133 14.52 13.53 4.34
N PRO A 134 14.14 12.60 3.43
CA PRO A 134 13.06 12.84 2.48
C PRO A 134 11.75 13.22 3.18
N PRO A 135 10.81 13.86 2.45
CA PRO A 135 9.54 14.33 2.99
C PRO A 135 8.80 13.25 3.75
N ARG A 136 8.21 13.63 4.88
CA ARG A 136 7.55 12.70 5.80
C ARG A 136 6.57 13.43 6.69
N ILE A 137 5.54 12.73 7.12
CA ILE A 137 4.66 13.18 8.21
C ILE A 137 5.49 13.22 9.50
N GLN A 138 5.40 14.32 10.26
CA GLN A 138 6.00 14.47 11.58
C GLN A 138 4.93 14.91 12.58
N LEU A 139 4.61 14.06 13.55
CA LEU A 139 3.60 14.35 14.58
C LEU A 139 4.27 14.37 15.95
N LYS A 140 4.14 15.47 16.67
CA LYS A 140 4.62 15.61 18.04
C LYS A 140 3.67 14.87 18.98
N LEU A 141 4.14 13.77 19.56
CA LEU A 141 3.33 12.94 20.44
C LEU A 141 3.46 13.38 21.91
N ASP A 142 2.50 12.97 22.73
CA ASP A 142 2.48 13.20 24.17
C ASP A 142 3.74 12.68 24.87
N LYS A 143 4.52 13.59 25.48
CA LYS A 143 5.79 13.26 26.13
C LYS A 143 5.58 12.38 27.37
N GLY A 144 4.54 12.67 28.16
CA GLY A 144 4.25 11.98 29.41
C GLY A 144 3.95 10.50 29.20
N PHE A 145 3.27 10.16 28.11
CA PHE A 145 3.02 8.78 27.70
C PHE A 145 4.31 8.02 27.48
N PHE A 146 5.27 8.57 26.72
CA PHE A 146 6.53 7.89 26.43
C PHE A 146 7.51 7.93 27.60
N GLN A 147 7.46 8.95 28.45
CA GLN A 147 8.15 8.95 29.74
C GLN A 147 7.72 7.70 30.55
N LYS A 148 6.41 7.59 30.82
CA LYS A 148 5.84 6.50 31.61
C LYS A 148 5.96 5.12 30.97
N LYS A 149 5.72 5.02 29.66
CA LYS A 149 5.66 3.73 28.97
C LYS A 149 7.03 3.23 28.52
N ILE A 150 8.01 4.10 28.32
CA ILE A 150 9.32 3.70 27.81
C ILE A 150 10.42 3.97 28.84
N LEU A 151 10.68 5.23 29.20
CA LEU A 151 11.84 5.57 30.05
C LEU A 151 11.67 5.05 31.49
N ASP A 152 10.52 5.28 32.12
CA ASP A 152 10.24 4.82 33.50
C ASP A 152 10.21 3.28 33.60
N LYS A 153 10.09 2.58 32.45
CA LYS A 153 10.12 1.12 32.31
C LYS A 153 11.51 0.55 32.02
N GLU A 154 12.55 1.37 32.06
CA GLU A 154 13.92 0.91 31.96
C GLU A 154 14.22 -0.20 32.98
N GLY A 155 14.79 -1.33 32.52
CA GLY A 155 15.11 -2.47 33.38
C GLY A 155 13.90 -3.28 33.87
N ASP A 156 12.66 -2.82 33.63
CA ASP A 156 11.46 -3.58 33.97
C ASP A 156 11.27 -4.78 33.02
N GLY A 157 10.53 -5.79 33.50
CA GLY A 157 10.31 -7.04 32.78
C GLY A 157 9.60 -6.84 31.43
N GLU A 158 8.80 -5.79 31.28
CA GLU A 158 8.04 -5.42 30.09
C GLU A 158 8.95 -5.08 28.89
N LEU A 159 10.13 -4.49 29.14
CA LEU A 159 11.11 -4.15 28.10
C LEU A 159 12.14 -5.26 27.86
N ALA A 160 12.10 -6.34 28.64
CA ALA A 160 13.14 -7.37 28.63
C ALA A 160 13.29 -8.11 27.28
N ASN A 161 12.22 -8.21 26.49
CA ASN A 161 12.27 -8.80 25.15
C ASN A 161 11.07 -8.39 24.28
N LYS A 162 11.19 -8.66 22.97
CA LYS A 162 10.22 -8.21 21.95
C LYS A 162 8.80 -8.67 22.26
N ARG A 163 8.62 -9.93 22.71
CA ARG A 163 7.29 -10.48 23.03
C ARG A 163 6.64 -9.73 24.19
N ARG A 164 7.38 -9.50 25.29
CA ARG A 164 6.86 -8.74 26.44
C ARG A 164 6.56 -7.30 26.08
N PHE A 165 7.42 -6.66 25.28
CA PHE A 165 7.20 -5.31 24.79
C PHE A 165 5.94 -5.23 23.92
N ASN A 166 5.77 -6.16 22.98
CA ASN A 166 4.57 -6.21 22.14
C ASN A 166 3.29 -6.41 22.96
N ASN A 167 3.31 -7.25 24.00
CA ASN A 167 2.16 -7.44 24.87
C ASN A 167 1.83 -6.20 25.73
N TYR A 168 2.85 -5.45 26.11
CA TYR A 168 2.73 -4.26 26.96
C TYR A 168 2.36 -2.98 26.18
N PHE A 169 3.08 -2.71 25.10
CA PHE A 169 2.91 -1.49 24.28
C PHE A 169 1.77 -1.64 23.27
N LYS A 170 1.57 -2.87 22.74
CA LYS A 170 0.50 -3.30 21.80
C LYS A 170 0.48 -2.59 20.45
N GLY A 171 0.44 -1.26 20.41
CA GLY A 171 0.57 -0.50 19.17
C GLY A 171 0.02 0.91 19.25
N LEU A 172 -0.07 1.53 18.06
CA LEU A 172 -0.70 2.82 17.86
C LEU A 172 -1.88 2.66 16.91
N TYR A 173 -2.96 3.38 17.20
CA TYR A 173 -4.08 3.55 16.28
C TYR A 173 -3.99 4.94 15.66
N ILE A 174 -3.89 5.01 14.34
CA ILE A 174 -3.77 6.26 13.59
C ILE A 174 -5.02 6.42 12.74
N SER A 175 -5.71 7.54 12.89
CA SER A 175 -6.90 7.87 12.12
C SER A 175 -6.81 9.25 11.50
N THR A 176 -7.51 9.42 10.39
CA THR A 176 -7.62 10.70 9.68
C THR A 176 -9.09 11.05 9.49
N TYR A 177 -9.43 12.33 9.62
CA TYR A 177 -10.82 12.78 9.55
C TYR A 177 -10.90 14.27 9.18
N GLY A 178 -12.10 14.77 8.87
CA GLY A 178 -12.31 16.19 8.59
C GLY A 178 -11.62 16.69 7.31
N PHE A 179 -11.55 15.85 6.28
CA PHE A 179 -10.97 16.21 4.98
C PHE A 179 -11.80 17.31 4.31
N ASN A 180 -11.15 18.41 3.94
CA ASN A 180 -11.78 19.47 3.14
C ASN A 180 -11.77 19.18 1.62
N LYS A 181 -10.96 18.20 1.20
CA LYS A 181 -10.76 17.79 -0.19
C LYS A 181 -10.39 16.31 -0.24
N ASN A 182 -10.69 15.67 -1.36
CA ASN A 182 -10.35 14.26 -1.59
C ASN A 182 -8.83 14.09 -1.75
N VAL A 183 -8.23 13.30 -0.87
CA VAL A 183 -6.83 12.90 -0.95
C VAL A 183 -6.68 11.49 -0.40
N LEU A 184 -5.78 10.71 -1.01
CA LEU A 184 -5.35 9.40 -0.54
C LEU A 184 -3.83 9.39 -0.49
N MET A 185 -3.28 8.75 0.55
CA MET A 185 -1.85 8.70 0.78
C MET A 185 -1.39 7.25 0.91
N LEU A 186 -0.43 6.85 0.08
CA LEU A 186 0.30 5.60 0.24
C LEU A 186 1.54 5.86 1.10
N LEU A 187 1.51 5.46 2.37
CA LEU A 187 2.55 5.78 3.33
C LEU A 187 3.55 4.64 3.51
N ASP A 188 4.83 4.98 3.67
CA ASP A 188 5.90 4.01 3.89
C ASP A 188 6.04 3.69 5.38
N PHE A 189 5.13 2.85 5.87
CA PHE A 189 5.17 2.39 7.26
C PHE A 189 6.36 1.45 7.56
N ASN A 190 6.99 0.86 6.54
CA ASN A 190 8.18 0.03 6.74
C ASN A 190 9.38 0.85 7.22
N ASN A 191 9.46 2.12 6.81
CA ASN A 191 10.47 3.06 7.24
C ASN A 191 9.96 4.07 8.28
N ALA A 192 8.77 3.85 8.85
CA ALA A 192 8.23 4.69 9.91
C ALA A 192 8.87 4.37 11.27
N ASP A 193 8.99 5.40 12.11
CA ASP A 193 9.56 5.27 13.44
C ASP A 193 9.03 6.34 14.41
N ILE A 194 9.19 6.07 15.70
CA ILE A 194 8.99 7.02 16.78
C ILE A 194 10.37 7.40 17.30
N LYS A 195 10.73 8.68 17.18
CA LYS A 195 11.95 9.23 17.75
C LYS A 195 11.63 9.87 19.10
N ILE A 196 12.32 9.43 20.15
CA ILE A 196 12.24 9.94 21.52
C ILE A 196 13.57 10.61 21.83
N GLU A 197 13.57 11.92 22.01
CA GLU A 197 14.70 12.69 22.50
C GLU A 197 14.53 12.90 24.00
N TYR A 198 15.54 12.56 24.80
CA TYR A 198 15.48 12.67 26.25
C TYR A 198 16.83 13.11 26.81
N THR A 199 16.80 13.68 28.01
CA THR A 199 18.01 13.97 28.77
C THR A 199 18.21 13.00 29.92
N TYR A 200 19.47 12.85 30.31
CA TYR A 200 19.89 12.04 31.44
C TYR A 200 21.13 12.67 32.08
N THR A 201 21.36 12.35 33.34
CA THR A 201 22.47 12.86 34.14
C THR A 201 23.66 11.92 34.04
N SER A 202 24.84 12.44 33.76
CA SER A 202 26.08 11.65 33.71
C SER A 202 27.22 12.36 34.44
N ILE A 203 28.24 11.61 34.85
CA ILE A 203 29.46 12.21 35.41
C ILE A 203 30.22 12.99 34.31
N ASP A 204 30.70 14.18 34.65
CA ASP A 204 31.55 15.01 33.79
C ASP A 204 32.85 14.23 33.47
N PRO A 205 33.22 14.04 32.18
CA PRO A 205 34.45 13.33 31.82
C PRO A 205 35.73 13.94 32.41
N ASN A 206 35.71 15.24 32.72
CA ASN A 206 36.85 15.99 33.21
C ASN A 206 36.84 16.19 34.74
N ASP A 207 35.68 16.01 35.39
CA ASP A 207 35.51 16.14 36.83
C ASP A 207 34.55 15.07 37.37
N LYS A 208 35.13 14.03 38.00
CA LYS A 208 34.35 12.88 38.50
C LYS A 208 33.34 13.22 39.61
N ASN A 209 33.44 14.40 40.21
CA ASN A 209 32.53 14.87 41.26
C ASN A 209 31.39 15.74 40.72
N LYS A 210 31.40 16.07 39.42
CA LYS A 210 30.40 16.91 38.78
C LYS A 210 29.45 16.09 37.92
N LEU A 211 28.17 16.40 38.02
CA LEU A 211 27.13 15.86 37.16
C LEU A 211 26.82 16.84 36.02
N VAL A 212 26.61 16.30 34.83
CA VAL A 212 26.25 17.06 33.61
C VAL A 212 25.05 16.41 32.94
N GLU A 213 24.12 17.26 32.47
CA GLU A 213 23.00 16.82 31.63
C GLU A 213 23.51 16.51 30.21
N LYS A 214 23.10 15.36 29.68
CA LYS A 214 23.35 14.96 28.29
C LYS A 214 22.04 14.61 27.61
N THR A 215 21.99 14.82 26.30
CA THR A 215 20.87 14.41 25.45
C THR A 215 21.18 13.10 24.72
N ARG A 216 20.18 12.23 24.58
CA ARG A 216 20.26 11.01 23.75
C ARG A 216 18.96 10.84 22.96
N ASP A 217 19.09 10.18 21.81
CA ASP A 217 17.98 9.75 20.98
C ASP A 217 17.71 8.26 21.14
N LEU A 218 16.46 7.89 21.38
CA LEU A 218 15.95 6.53 21.28
C LEU A 218 14.99 6.45 20.08
N THR A 219 15.20 5.49 19.18
CA THR A 219 14.34 5.29 18.01
C THR A 219 13.62 3.95 18.10
N LEU A 220 12.29 3.99 18.06
CA LEU A 220 11.44 2.81 17.99
C LEU A 220 10.91 2.68 16.55
N ARG A 221 11.37 1.67 15.80
CA ARG A 221 10.79 1.37 14.49
C ARG A 221 9.34 0.94 14.66
N VAL A 222 8.46 1.50 13.83
CA VAL A 222 7.09 0.99 13.67
C VAL A 222 7.20 -0.31 12.87
N GLY A 223 6.59 -1.38 13.37
CA GLY A 223 6.66 -2.70 12.75
C GLY A 223 5.83 -3.71 13.52
N GLY A 224 5.85 -4.97 13.08
CA GLY A 224 4.91 -5.98 13.55
C GLY A 224 3.67 -6.00 12.65
N ILE A 225 2.50 -6.25 13.24
CA ILE A 225 1.24 -6.34 12.51
C ILE A 225 0.78 -4.92 12.16
N THR A 226 0.70 -4.63 10.87
CA THR A 226 0.23 -3.35 10.31
C THR A 226 -0.84 -3.65 9.27
N PHE A 227 -2.01 -3.04 9.44
CA PHE A 227 -3.11 -3.12 8.47
C PHE A 227 -3.87 -1.80 8.49
N ASN A 228 -4.58 -1.53 7.40
CA ASN A 228 -5.41 -0.34 7.26
C ASN A 228 -6.88 -0.72 7.35
N HIS A 229 -7.65 0.06 8.10
CA HIS A 229 -9.10 0.00 8.08
C HIS A 229 -9.64 1.07 7.13
N PHE A 230 -10.53 0.69 6.22
CA PHE A 230 -11.15 1.62 5.27
C PHE A 230 -12.67 1.61 5.43
N LYS A 231 -13.26 2.80 5.55
CA LYS A 231 -14.71 3.01 5.48
C LYS A 231 -15.04 3.62 4.13
N LYS A 232 -15.71 2.85 3.28
CA LYS A 232 -16.21 3.33 1.99
C LYS A 232 -17.55 4.03 2.21
N SER A 233 -17.66 5.30 1.82
CA SER A 233 -18.97 5.93 1.70
C SER A 233 -19.74 5.23 0.57
N LYS A 234 -21.07 5.09 0.72
CA LYS A 234 -21.90 4.57 -0.36
C LYS A 234 -21.83 5.55 -1.53
N GLU A 235 -21.14 5.17 -2.61
CA GLU A 235 -21.29 5.86 -3.89
C GLU A 235 -22.67 5.51 -4.46
N THR A 236 -23.59 6.47 -4.46
CA THR A 236 -24.82 6.36 -5.26
C THR A 236 -24.46 6.66 -6.70
N ALA A 237 -23.99 5.65 -7.42
CA ALA A 237 -23.93 5.74 -8.86
C ALA A 237 -25.34 5.58 -9.43
N SER A 238 -25.77 6.52 -10.27
CA SER A 238 -27.03 6.39 -11.01
C SER A 238 -26.88 5.27 -12.03
N THR A 239 -27.43 4.09 -11.74
CA THR A 239 -27.38 2.89 -12.58
C THR A 239 -28.14 3.02 -13.91
N THR A 240 -28.83 4.14 -14.13
CA THR A 240 -29.81 4.35 -15.20
C THR A 240 -29.22 4.35 -16.63
N ASN A 241 -27.90 4.44 -16.80
CA ASN A 241 -27.24 4.55 -18.13
C ASN A 241 -26.36 3.35 -18.53
N TRP A 242 -26.48 2.20 -17.87
CA TRP A 242 -25.55 1.07 -18.07
C TRP A 242 -26.12 -0.15 -18.81
N ALA A 243 -27.43 -0.21 -19.02
CA ALA A 243 -28.10 -1.37 -19.61
C ALA A 243 -27.53 -1.78 -20.99
N ASN A 244 -27.17 -0.80 -21.83
CA ASN A 244 -26.62 -1.03 -23.17
C ASN A 244 -25.09 -1.12 -23.21
N LYS A 245 -24.41 -1.07 -22.06
CA LYS A 245 -22.94 -1.05 -21.97
C LYS A 245 -22.34 -2.33 -21.41
N ASN A 246 -23.13 -3.10 -20.63
CA ASN A 246 -22.66 -4.27 -19.90
C ASN A 246 -21.30 -3.99 -19.22
N PRO A 247 -21.23 -2.96 -18.35
CA PRO A 247 -19.97 -2.40 -17.91
C PRO A 247 -19.14 -3.41 -17.11
N ILE A 248 -17.84 -3.45 -17.39
CA ILE A 248 -16.83 -4.15 -16.62
C ILE A 248 -16.21 -3.11 -15.68
N PHE A 249 -16.46 -3.24 -14.39
CA PHE A 249 -15.91 -2.34 -13.37
C PHE A 249 -14.62 -2.93 -12.80
N LEU A 250 -13.55 -2.14 -12.84
CA LEU A 250 -12.29 -2.49 -12.20
C LEU A 250 -11.86 -1.36 -11.28
N SER A 251 -11.46 -1.69 -10.05
CA SER A 251 -10.89 -0.73 -9.11
C SER A 251 -9.97 -1.43 -8.12
N GLY A 252 -8.98 -0.70 -7.61
CA GLY A 252 -8.11 -1.22 -6.56
C GLY A 252 -8.62 -0.89 -5.16
N GLY A 253 -7.78 -1.11 -4.14
CA GLY A 253 -8.21 -1.06 -2.74
C GLY A 253 -9.27 -2.13 -2.42
N GLN A 254 -10.30 -1.76 -1.65
CA GLN A 254 -11.54 -2.53 -1.48
C GLN A 254 -12.43 -2.38 -2.73
N GLY A 255 -11.88 -2.80 -3.87
CA GLY A 255 -12.41 -2.54 -5.19
C GLY A 255 -12.98 -3.77 -5.88
N TYR A 256 -13.12 -3.65 -7.20
CA TYR A 256 -13.70 -4.67 -8.06
C TYR A 256 -12.64 -5.27 -8.99
N TYR A 257 -12.66 -6.58 -9.12
CA TYR A 257 -12.11 -7.28 -10.28
C TYR A 257 -13.29 -7.83 -11.09
N SER A 258 -13.05 -8.27 -12.32
CA SER A 258 -14.08 -8.88 -13.15
C SER A 258 -13.70 -10.29 -13.57
N GLU A 259 -14.68 -11.17 -13.65
CA GLU A 259 -14.53 -12.51 -14.22
C GLU A 259 -14.73 -12.44 -15.74
N ILE A 260 -13.86 -13.13 -16.48
CA ILE A 260 -13.97 -13.31 -17.92
C ILE A 260 -13.97 -14.81 -18.21
N GLU A 261 -14.93 -15.24 -19.01
CA GLU A 261 -15.04 -16.60 -19.49
C GLU A 261 -15.07 -16.57 -21.02
N ILE A 262 -14.28 -17.44 -21.65
CA ILE A 262 -14.30 -17.59 -23.11
C ILE A 262 -15.44 -18.55 -23.44
N ASP A 263 -16.31 -18.16 -24.37
CA ASP A 263 -17.46 -18.96 -24.77
C ASP A 263 -17.07 -20.34 -25.34
N GLU A 264 -17.58 -21.40 -24.72
CA GLU A 264 -17.31 -22.79 -25.11
C GLU A 264 -17.75 -23.10 -26.54
N SER A 265 -18.87 -22.53 -27.00
CA SER A 265 -19.37 -22.78 -28.36
C SER A 265 -18.41 -22.21 -29.42
N GLY A 266 -17.79 -21.06 -29.13
CA GLY A 266 -16.74 -20.46 -29.94
C GLY A 266 -15.46 -21.30 -29.96
N LEU A 267 -15.04 -21.81 -28.79
CA LEU A 267 -13.88 -22.70 -28.68
C LEU A 267 -14.06 -23.99 -29.47
N GLU A 268 -15.22 -24.63 -29.38
CA GLU A 268 -15.51 -25.86 -30.12
C GLU A 268 -15.50 -25.65 -31.64
N LYS A 269 -15.97 -24.50 -32.12
CA LYS A 269 -15.87 -24.13 -33.54
C LYS A 269 -14.41 -23.97 -33.98
N LEU A 270 -13.59 -23.37 -33.13
CA LEU A 270 -12.16 -23.15 -33.40
C LEU A 270 -11.36 -24.46 -33.37
N LYS A 271 -11.69 -25.38 -32.46
CA LYS A 271 -11.14 -26.75 -32.44
C LYS A 271 -11.46 -27.50 -33.74
N LYS A 272 -12.73 -27.45 -34.16
CA LYS A 272 -13.19 -28.13 -35.38
C LYS A 272 -12.61 -27.57 -36.67
N SER A 273 -12.25 -26.29 -36.72
CA SER A 273 -11.66 -25.71 -37.93
C SER A 273 -10.24 -26.19 -38.17
N GLY A 274 -9.52 -26.62 -37.11
CA GLY A 274 -8.13 -27.08 -37.24
C GLY A 274 -7.15 -25.98 -37.66
N ASP A 275 -7.56 -24.71 -37.60
CA ASP A 275 -6.72 -23.58 -37.99
C ASP A 275 -5.56 -23.37 -36.98
N LEU A 276 -4.42 -22.91 -37.47
CA LEU A 276 -3.32 -22.50 -36.61
C LEU A 276 -3.57 -21.08 -36.08
N ILE A 277 -3.60 -20.92 -34.76
CA ILE A 277 -3.74 -19.61 -34.12
C ILE A 277 -2.38 -18.91 -34.13
N ASN A 278 -2.27 -17.84 -34.93
CA ASN A 278 -1.07 -17.03 -35.01
C ASN A 278 -1.06 -15.97 -33.88
N GLU A 279 -2.21 -15.35 -33.62
CA GLU A 279 -2.36 -14.37 -32.56
C GLU A 279 -3.79 -14.33 -32.02
N ALA A 280 -3.97 -14.21 -30.71
CA ALA A 280 -5.26 -13.97 -30.08
C ALA A 280 -5.17 -12.83 -29.07
N ASN A 281 -6.10 -11.88 -29.12
CA ASN A 281 -6.12 -10.70 -28.26
C ASN A 281 -7.51 -10.44 -27.68
N LEU A 282 -7.53 -9.94 -26.44
CA LEU A 282 -8.68 -9.28 -25.84
C LEU A 282 -8.45 -7.78 -25.87
N THR A 283 -9.34 -7.06 -26.56
CA THR A 283 -9.29 -5.60 -26.69
C THR A 283 -10.39 -4.97 -25.84
N PHE A 284 -10.00 -4.21 -24.82
CA PHE A 284 -10.89 -3.52 -23.89
C PHE A 284 -10.97 -2.03 -24.23
N LYS A 285 -12.17 -1.56 -24.55
CA LYS A 285 -12.46 -0.14 -24.77
C LYS A 285 -12.94 0.50 -23.48
N ILE A 286 -12.48 1.72 -23.22
CA ILE A 286 -12.76 2.47 -21.99
C ILE A 286 -14.06 3.26 -22.14
N ASP A 287 -14.97 3.13 -21.18
CA ASP A 287 -16.13 4.01 -21.04
C ASP A 287 -15.77 5.30 -20.29
N ARG A 288 -15.02 6.18 -20.98
CA ARG A 288 -14.61 7.49 -20.43
C ARG A 288 -15.81 8.32 -19.95
N SER A 289 -16.94 8.23 -20.64
CA SER A 289 -18.17 8.95 -20.26
C SER A 289 -18.72 8.46 -18.92
N GLY A 290 -18.75 7.13 -18.72
CA GLY A 290 -19.14 6.54 -17.45
C GLY A 290 -18.16 6.90 -16.34
N MET A 291 -16.86 6.88 -16.63
CA MET A 291 -15.83 7.25 -15.65
C MET A 291 -15.94 8.71 -15.20
N GLN A 292 -16.05 9.64 -16.15
CA GLN A 292 -16.24 11.06 -15.84
C GLN A 292 -17.52 11.32 -15.04
N SER A 293 -18.60 10.58 -15.32
CA SER A 293 -19.84 10.69 -14.53
C SER A 293 -19.69 10.26 -13.07
N LEU A 294 -18.69 9.45 -12.75
CA LEU A 294 -18.33 9.04 -11.39
C LEU A 294 -17.16 9.85 -10.81
N GLY A 295 -16.70 10.90 -11.51
CA GLY A 295 -15.58 11.73 -11.08
C GLY A 295 -14.20 11.09 -11.25
N TYR A 296 -14.10 9.97 -11.98
CA TYR A 296 -12.83 9.35 -12.31
C TYR A 296 -12.22 10.02 -13.54
N ASN A 297 -11.10 10.71 -13.33
CA ASN A 297 -10.41 11.50 -14.36
C ASN A 297 -9.09 10.89 -14.83
N GLN A 298 -8.69 9.75 -14.25
CA GLN A 298 -7.41 9.12 -14.53
C GLN A 298 -7.58 7.62 -14.70
N GLU A 299 -7.07 7.12 -15.82
CA GLU A 299 -7.07 5.70 -16.14
C GLU A 299 -5.91 4.97 -15.43
N PRO A 300 -6.14 3.73 -14.98
CA PRO A 300 -5.07 2.86 -14.54
C PRO A 300 -4.11 2.60 -15.70
N LYS A 301 -2.81 2.56 -15.41
CA LYS A 301 -1.79 2.39 -16.46
C LYS A 301 -1.80 0.99 -17.08
N ARG A 302 -2.35 0.00 -16.37
CA ARG A 302 -2.26 -1.41 -16.79
C ARG A 302 -3.39 -2.27 -16.20
N LEU A 303 -3.87 -3.18 -17.03
CA LEU A 303 -4.71 -4.31 -16.66
C LEU A 303 -3.87 -5.60 -16.60
N TYR A 304 -4.34 -6.55 -15.81
CA TYR A 304 -3.74 -7.86 -15.63
C TYR A 304 -4.81 -8.94 -15.72
N LEU A 305 -4.53 -9.96 -16.52
CA LEU A 305 -5.41 -11.12 -16.71
C LEU A 305 -4.72 -12.35 -16.12
N PHE A 306 -5.42 -13.08 -15.27
CA PHE A 306 -4.84 -14.22 -14.55
C PHE A 306 -5.85 -15.37 -14.45
N ASN A 307 -5.35 -16.56 -14.14
CA ASN A 307 -6.21 -17.71 -13.87
C ASN A 307 -6.90 -17.52 -12.52
N LEU A 308 -8.22 -17.36 -12.51
CA LEU A 308 -8.97 -17.04 -11.30
C LEU A 308 -8.95 -18.19 -10.29
N ASN A 309 -8.89 -19.44 -10.76
CA ASN A 309 -8.96 -20.62 -9.91
C ASN A 309 -7.72 -20.79 -9.01
N ASN A 310 -6.54 -20.42 -9.50
CA ASN A 310 -5.28 -20.63 -8.77
C ASN A 310 -4.44 -19.35 -8.57
N GLY A 311 -4.84 -18.23 -9.16
CA GLY A 311 -4.12 -16.95 -9.09
C GLY A 311 -2.84 -16.88 -9.91
N LYS A 312 -2.53 -17.89 -10.72
CA LYS A 312 -1.31 -17.91 -11.52
C LYS A 312 -1.44 -17.03 -12.76
N PRO A 313 -0.32 -16.46 -13.24
CA PRO A 313 -0.27 -15.84 -14.56
C PRO A 313 -0.67 -16.83 -15.65
N LEU A 314 -1.28 -16.32 -16.71
CA LEU A 314 -1.48 -17.10 -17.93
C LEU A 314 -0.14 -17.48 -18.56
N ILE A 315 -0.16 -18.57 -19.34
CA ILE A 315 1.02 -19.11 -20.01
C ILE A 315 1.68 -18.07 -20.94
N ASP A 316 0.91 -17.13 -21.50
CA ASP A 316 1.39 -16.00 -22.29
C ASP A 316 2.45 -15.16 -21.56
N TYR A 317 2.31 -14.96 -20.25
CA TYR A 317 3.28 -14.23 -19.43
C TYR A 317 4.57 -15.02 -19.18
N VAL A 318 4.49 -16.35 -19.16
CA VAL A 318 5.62 -17.24 -18.80
C VAL A 318 6.46 -17.61 -20.02
N THR A 319 5.82 -17.96 -21.14
CA THR A 319 6.54 -18.36 -22.37
C THR A 319 7.39 -17.25 -22.98
N GLN A 320 7.10 -16.00 -22.64
CA GLN A 320 7.86 -14.83 -23.07
C GLN A 320 9.06 -14.54 -22.15
N ALA A 321 9.17 -15.19 -20.97
CA ALA A 321 10.12 -14.87 -19.90
C ALA A 321 11.61 -15.08 -20.24
N ASN A 322 11.91 -15.68 -21.39
CA ASN A 322 13.29 -15.90 -21.85
C ASN A 322 13.87 -14.70 -22.64
N ALA A 323 13.13 -13.60 -22.80
CA ALA A 323 13.63 -12.34 -23.35
C ALA A 323 13.71 -11.26 -22.26
N THR A 324 14.93 -10.91 -21.85
CA THR A 324 15.32 -9.74 -21.02
C THR A 324 14.18 -8.78 -20.63
N ASP A 325 13.73 -8.76 -19.36
CA ASP A 325 12.78 -7.82 -18.71
C ASP A 325 11.46 -7.42 -19.44
N ASN A 326 11.27 -7.81 -20.70
CA ASN A 326 10.25 -7.32 -21.62
C ASN A 326 9.14 -8.36 -21.88
N SER A 327 9.23 -9.53 -21.26
CA SER A 327 8.27 -10.62 -21.42
C SER A 327 6.85 -10.22 -21.01
N TYR A 328 6.69 -9.60 -19.85
CA TYR A 328 5.41 -9.06 -19.39
C TYR A 328 4.94 -7.86 -20.23
N LEU A 329 5.85 -7.13 -20.88
CA LEU A 329 5.50 -6.04 -21.79
C LEU A 329 4.89 -6.57 -23.09
N SER A 330 5.31 -7.75 -23.55
CA SER A 330 4.83 -8.36 -24.80
C SER A 330 3.39 -8.89 -24.74
N VAL A 331 2.89 -9.21 -23.54
CA VAL A 331 1.50 -9.65 -23.32
C VAL A 331 0.53 -8.46 -23.36
N GLY A 332 1.04 -7.24 -23.22
CA GLY A 332 0.24 -6.02 -23.31
C GLY A 332 -0.42 -5.65 -21.99
N GLY A 333 -1.70 -5.30 -22.06
CA GLY A 333 -2.52 -4.79 -20.96
C GLY A 333 -2.17 -3.36 -20.52
N LYS A 334 -1.20 -2.72 -21.16
CA LYS A 334 -0.86 -1.30 -20.92
C LYS A 334 -1.94 -0.41 -21.52
N LEU A 335 -2.19 0.73 -20.88
CA LEU A 335 -2.97 1.81 -21.46
C LEU A 335 -2.27 2.33 -22.73
N GLU A 336 -2.96 2.25 -23.85
CA GLU A 336 -2.45 2.68 -25.15
C GLU A 336 -3.51 3.45 -25.93
N ASN A 337 -3.08 4.18 -26.96
CA ASN A 337 -4.01 4.80 -27.90
C ASN A 337 -4.57 3.73 -28.82
N SER A 338 -5.84 3.85 -29.20
CA SER A 338 -6.42 3.04 -30.25
C SER A 338 -5.73 3.27 -31.59
N GLU A 339 -5.94 2.37 -32.55
CA GLU A 339 -5.32 2.44 -33.88
C GLU A 339 -5.61 3.75 -34.63
N ASN A 340 -6.79 4.35 -34.41
CA ASN A 340 -7.16 5.66 -34.96
C ASN A 340 -6.63 6.86 -34.14
N GLY A 341 -5.96 6.63 -32.99
CA GLY A 341 -5.35 7.66 -32.15
C GLY A 341 -6.30 8.48 -31.28
N GLU A 342 -7.62 8.33 -31.44
CA GLU A 342 -8.63 9.18 -30.79
C GLU A 342 -9.00 8.70 -29.37
N ASP A 343 -8.99 7.38 -29.16
CA ASP A 343 -9.41 6.76 -27.91
C ASP A 343 -8.26 6.05 -27.20
N LYS A 344 -8.46 5.74 -25.91
CA LYS A 344 -7.54 4.91 -25.13
C LYS A 344 -8.17 3.54 -24.93
N MET A 345 -7.34 2.51 -24.96
CA MET A 345 -7.75 1.13 -24.81
C MET A 345 -6.68 0.31 -24.09
N TYR A 346 -7.01 -0.94 -23.81
CA TYR A 346 -6.08 -1.96 -23.36
C TYR A 346 -6.18 -3.16 -24.28
N LYS A 347 -5.06 -3.73 -24.70
CA LYS A 347 -5.01 -4.97 -25.48
C LYS A 347 -4.19 -6.01 -24.74
N ILE A 348 -4.77 -7.16 -24.44
CA ILE A 348 -4.10 -8.27 -23.74
C ILE A 348 -4.00 -9.46 -24.70
N ARG A 349 -2.79 -9.92 -24.97
CA ARG A 349 -2.54 -11.11 -25.78
C ARG A 349 -2.79 -12.38 -24.96
N ILE A 350 -3.52 -13.32 -25.53
CA ILE A 350 -3.84 -14.63 -24.94
C ILE A 350 -3.62 -15.79 -25.91
N THR A 351 -2.73 -15.61 -26.90
CA THR A 351 -2.44 -16.59 -27.95
C THR A 351 -2.11 -17.96 -27.40
N ASN A 352 -1.14 -18.05 -26.47
CA ASN A 352 -0.67 -19.33 -25.95
C ASN A 352 -1.70 -19.98 -25.03
N HIS A 353 -2.45 -19.17 -24.27
CA HIS A 353 -3.57 -19.65 -23.48
C HIS A 353 -4.65 -20.28 -24.37
N LEU A 354 -5.09 -19.56 -25.41
CA LEU A 354 -6.10 -20.06 -26.35
C LEU A 354 -5.62 -21.31 -27.11
N GLN A 355 -4.38 -21.28 -27.60
CA GLN A 355 -3.75 -22.43 -28.28
C GLN A 355 -3.67 -23.67 -27.38
N SER A 356 -3.42 -23.49 -26.08
CA SER A 356 -3.39 -24.61 -25.13
C SER A 356 -4.76 -25.27 -24.96
N ILE A 357 -5.83 -24.49 -25.00
CA ILE A 357 -7.21 -24.99 -24.89
C ILE A 357 -7.63 -25.70 -26.18
N VAL A 358 -7.28 -25.12 -27.33
CA VAL A 358 -7.76 -25.60 -28.64
C VAL A 358 -6.97 -26.81 -29.14
N SER A 359 -5.66 -26.89 -28.86
CA SER A 359 -4.79 -27.90 -29.49
C SER A 359 -4.00 -28.77 -28.50
N LYS A 360 -4.10 -28.52 -27.18
CA LYS A 360 -3.37 -29.28 -26.16
C LYS A 360 -4.29 -29.78 -25.05
N ASP A 361 -5.59 -29.83 -25.30
CA ASP A 361 -6.65 -30.29 -24.37
C ASP A 361 -6.59 -29.64 -22.98
N SER A 362 -6.12 -28.38 -22.91
CA SER A 362 -6.15 -27.61 -21.66
C SER A 362 -7.58 -27.18 -21.33
N THR A 363 -7.88 -27.05 -20.04
CA THR A 363 -9.20 -26.61 -19.57
C THR A 363 -9.42 -25.12 -19.84
N ASN A 364 -10.61 -24.76 -20.32
CA ASN A 364 -11.09 -23.39 -20.34
C ASN A 364 -11.39 -22.95 -18.90
N VAL A 365 -10.47 -22.19 -18.31
CA VAL A 365 -10.58 -21.72 -16.93
C VAL A 365 -11.18 -20.32 -16.91
N LYS A 366 -11.91 -19.99 -15.83
CA LYS A 366 -12.30 -18.61 -15.56
C LYS A 366 -11.07 -17.73 -15.37
N LEU A 367 -11.12 -16.55 -15.97
CA LEU A 367 -10.06 -15.56 -15.94
C LEU A 367 -10.46 -14.41 -15.02
N GLY A 368 -9.53 -13.99 -14.15
CA GLY A 368 -9.67 -12.76 -13.38
C GLY A 368 -9.03 -11.60 -14.15
N LEU A 369 -9.77 -10.51 -14.34
CA LEU A 369 -9.27 -9.25 -14.85
C LEU A 369 -9.21 -8.23 -13.71
N SER A 370 -8.03 -7.64 -13.49
CA SER A 370 -7.85 -6.59 -12.50
C SER A 370 -6.96 -5.46 -13.00
N ILE A 371 -6.94 -4.33 -12.30
CA ILE A 371 -5.89 -3.32 -12.47
C ILE A 371 -4.65 -3.72 -11.67
N VAL A 372 -3.46 -3.29 -12.09
CA VAL A 372 -2.21 -3.50 -11.35
C VAL A 372 -1.28 -2.29 -11.45
N SER A 373 -0.56 -2.00 -10.37
CA SER A 373 0.47 -0.96 -10.35
C SER A 373 1.80 -1.41 -10.98
N ASP A 374 2.19 -2.67 -10.74
CA ASP A 374 3.38 -3.30 -11.32
C ASP A 374 3.07 -4.75 -11.73
N ILE A 375 3.41 -5.12 -12.96
CA ILE A 375 3.13 -6.47 -13.49
C ILE A 375 4.22 -7.49 -13.15
N HIS A 376 5.41 -7.03 -12.74
CA HIS A 376 6.53 -7.92 -12.40
C HIS A 376 6.33 -8.59 -11.04
N SER A 377 5.43 -8.05 -10.21
CA SER A 377 5.09 -8.57 -8.89
C SER A 377 3.77 -9.36 -8.93
N MET A 378 3.87 -10.68 -9.02
CA MET A 378 2.72 -11.60 -9.13
C MET A 378 2.22 -12.13 -7.78
N THR A 379 2.54 -11.43 -6.68
CA THR A 379 2.08 -11.80 -5.34
C THR A 379 0.57 -11.75 -5.27
N MET A 380 -0.05 -12.87 -4.89
CA MET A 380 -1.48 -12.97 -4.62
C MET A 380 -1.74 -12.81 -3.12
N LEU A 381 -2.78 -12.06 -2.77
CA LEU A 381 -3.29 -11.94 -1.41
C LEU A 381 -4.53 -12.81 -1.24
N SER A 382 -4.71 -13.36 -0.05
CA SER A 382 -6.01 -13.87 0.39
C SER A 382 -6.92 -12.69 0.74
N ALA A 383 -8.15 -12.70 0.26
CA ALA A 383 -9.16 -11.69 0.57
C ALA A 383 -10.53 -12.36 0.75
N GLU A 384 -11.52 -11.58 1.19
CA GLU A 384 -12.93 -11.98 1.25
C GLU A 384 -13.74 -11.15 0.26
N ASN A 385 -14.63 -11.79 -0.50
CA ASN A 385 -15.62 -11.09 -1.30
C ASN A 385 -16.80 -10.60 -0.44
N MET A 386 -17.82 -9.99 -1.06
CA MET A 386 -19.00 -9.50 -0.33
C MET A 386 -19.80 -10.62 0.37
N ASP A 387 -19.67 -11.86 -0.11
CA ASP A 387 -20.33 -13.05 0.44
C ASP A 387 -19.45 -13.78 1.48
N ARG A 388 -18.35 -13.16 1.92
CA ARG A 388 -17.37 -13.73 2.88
C ARG A 388 -16.64 -14.98 2.37
N GLU A 389 -16.65 -15.20 1.06
CA GLU A 389 -15.89 -16.30 0.45
C GLU A 389 -14.43 -15.91 0.32
N LYS A 390 -13.55 -16.85 0.64
CA LYS A 390 -12.10 -16.66 0.48
C LYS A 390 -11.74 -16.68 -1.00
N ILE A 391 -11.20 -15.56 -1.46
CA ILE A 391 -10.72 -15.37 -2.83
C ILE A 391 -9.23 -15.03 -2.84
N ARG A 392 -8.61 -15.13 -4.02
CA ARG A 392 -7.24 -14.67 -4.26
C ARG A 392 -7.22 -13.54 -5.26
N ILE A 393 -6.63 -12.41 -4.87
CA ILE A 393 -6.50 -11.23 -5.73
C ILE A 393 -5.03 -10.76 -5.79
N PRO A 394 -4.59 -10.12 -6.89
CA PRO A 394 -3.24 -9.59 -6.97
C PRO A 394 -2.99 -8.51 -5.91
N LEU A 395 -1.88 -8.57 -5.18
CA LEU A 395 -1.44 -7.51 -4.26
C LEU A 395 -1.43 -6.14 -4.94
N GLN A 396 -0.99 -6.12 -6.20
CA GLN A 396 -0.84 -4.94 -7.04
C GLN A 396 -2.17 -4.27 -7.39
N MET A 397 -3.29 -5.00 -7.29
CA MET A 397 -4.64 -4.43 -7.38
C MET A 397 -4.96 -3.65 -6.10
N VAL A 398 -4.71 -4.23 -4.93
CA VAL A 398 -5.08 -3.64 -3.63
C VAL A 398 -4.37 -2.31 -3.39
N ILE A 399 -3.10 -2.19 -3.78
CA ILE A 399 -2.32 -0.95 -3.61
C ILE A 399 -2.51 0.08 -4.74
N ASN A 400 -3.40 -0.19 -5.68
CA ASN A 400 -3.69 0.72 -6.79
C ASN A 400 -4.93 1.57 -6.46
N PRO A 401 -4.84 2.91 -6.47
CA PRO A 401 -5.98 3.76 -6.09
C PRO A 401 -6.90 4.10 -7.27
N PHE A 402 -6.60 3.63 -8.48
CA PHE A 402 -7.36 3.98 -9.67
C PHE A 402 -8.56 3.05 -9.88
N ALA A 403 -9.46 3.48 -10.75
CA ALA A 403 -10.60 2.72 -11.22
C ALA A 403 -10.76 2.93 -12.72
N THR A 404 -11.36 1.97 -13.41
CA THR A 404 -11.76 2.12 -14.82
C THR A 404 -13.07 1.39 -15.07
N ILE A 405 -13.80 1.86 -16.08
CA ILE A 405 -15.01 1.21 -16.60
C ILE A 405 -14.74 0.84 -18.03
N LEU A 406 -14.93 -0.43 -18.36
CA LEU A 406 -14.73 -0.95 -19.72
C LEU A 406 -16.07 -1.39 -20.29
N TYR A 407 -16.21 -1.32 -21.62
CA TYR A 407 -17.36 -1.88 -22.31
C TYR A 407 -17.30 -3.42 -22.29
N GLY A 408 -18.43 -4.07 -22.00
CA GLY A 408 -18.51 -5.53 -21.92
C GLY A 408 -18.64 -6.25 -23.26
N GLY A 409 -18.80 -7.57 -23.18
CA GLY A 409 -18.90 -8.47 -24.33
C GLY A 409 -20.33 -8.73 -24.83
N SER A 410 -21.35 -8.25 -24.11
CA SER A 410 -22.76 -8.48 -24.46
C SER A 410 -23.12 -8.01 -25.88
N PRO A 411 -23.99 -8.73 -26.62
CA PRO A 411 -24.54 -8.26 -27.90
C PRO A 411 -25.23 -6.89 -27.84
N SER A 412 -25.71 -6.45 -26.67
CA SER A 412 -26.32 -5.13 -26.49
C SER A 412 -25.34 -3.96 -26.60
N VAL A 413 -24.02 -4.23 -26.52
CA VAL A 413 -22.97 -3.22 -26.62
C VAL A 413 -22.70 -2.89 -28.09
N VAL A 414 -22.55 -1.59 -28.39
CA VAL A 414 -22.21 -1.06 -29.73
C VAL A 414 -21.00 -1.81 -30.30
N LYS A 415 -21.14 -2.24 -31.56
CA LYS A 415 -20.20 -3.14 -32.25
C LYS A 415 -18.73 -2.74 -32.04
N ASP A 416 -18.38 -1.49 -32.25
CA ASP A 416 -16.97 -1.04 -32.25
C ASP A 416 -16.39 -0.81 -30.84
N LYS A 417 -17.25 -0.83 -29.82
CA LYS A 417 -16.86 -0.68 -28.41
C LYS A 417 -16.84 -1.99 -27.63
N ARG A 418 -17.58 -2.99 -28.11
CA ARG A 418 -17.78 -4.28 -27.45
C ARG A 418 -16.47 -5.05 -27.28
N LEU A 419 -16.24 -5.62 -26.10
CA LEU A 419 -15.15 -6.55 -25.84
C LEU A 419 -15.26 -7.75 -26.79
N ARG A 420 -14.12 -8.12 -27.40
CA ARG A 420 -14.02 -9.26 -28.31
C ARG A 420 -12.71 -10.00 -28.14
N LEU A 421 -12.79 -11.30 -28.40
CA LEU A 421 -11.65 -12.12 -28.71
C LEU A 421 -11.35 -12.00 -30.21
N GLU A 422 -10.26 -11.30 -30.52
CA GLU A 422 -9.74 -11.11 -31.88
C GLU A 422 -8.72 -12.22 -32.17
N ILE A 423 -8.97 -13.04 -33.20
CA ILE A 423 -8.13 -14.19 -33.54
C ILE A 423 -7.61 -14.02 -34.97
N TYR A 424 -6.29 -14.00 -35.10
CA TYR A 424 -5.57 -14.07 -36.36
C TYR A 424 -5.07 -15.50 -36.53
N LYS A 425 -5.47 -16.14 -37.62
CA LYS A 425 -5.24 -17.55 -37.85
C LYS A 425 -4.90 -17.83 -39.30
N SER A 426 -4.14 -18.89 -39.53
CA SER A 426 -3.89 -19.45 -40.84
C SER A 426 -4.73 -20.70 -41.02
N SER A 427 -5.41 -20.80 -42.16
CA SER A 427 -6.10 -22.02 -42.53
C SER A 427 -5.08 -23.10 -42.89
N ASN A 428 -5.34 -24.30 -42.39
CA ASN A 428 -4.65 -25.52 -42.81
C ASN A 428 -5.11 -25.97 -44.20
#